data_AF-A0A956PPR9-F1
#
_entry.id   AF-A0A956PPR9-F1
#
_cell.length_a   1.000
_cell.length_b   1.000
_cell.length_c   1.000
_cell.angle_alpha   90.00
_cell.angle_beta   90.00
_cell.angle_gamma   90.00
#
_symmetry.space_group_name_H-M   'P 1'
#
loop_
_entity.id
_entity.type
_entity.pdbx_description
1 polymer ?
#
loop_
_entity_poly.entity_id
_entity_poly.type
_entity_poly.pdbx_seq_one_letter_code
_entity_poly.pdbx_strand_id
1 'polypeptide(L)'
;GPGGGQGGSLTEPNGIDSMAGGGGAGHLTAGANGISRATAVAGQGGAAYLSIPGLLIGGSGGGGGSAEADGGAPEDDGGPGGGGGGGAVRILAFGTISVGGTIDCSGGAGGNAPGFSGGGGGGGSGGAIELLASIAPTITGLLDVSGGVGGVRTVYGTNGGNGSVGRTNVGAF
;
A
#
# COMPACT_ATOMS: atom_id res chain seq x y z
N GLY A 1 8.36 5.49 -9.22
CA GLY A 1 9.52 5.68 -8.33
C GLY A 1 9.31 4.82 -7.10
N PRO A 2 10.36 4.30 -6.46
CA PRO A 2 10.20 3.49 -5.27
C PRO A 2 9.73 4.37 -4.13
N GLY A 3 8.54 4.04 -3.65
CA GLY A 3 7.98 4.61 -2.47
C GLY A 3 8.61 4.05 -1.22
N GLY A 4 9.39 4.86 -0.50
CA GLY A 4 9.72 4.61 0.89
C GLY A 4 8.75 5.39 1.77
N GLY A 5 8.05 4.70 2.66
CA GLY A 5 7.29 5.37 3.70
C GLY A 5 8.18 5.72 4.85
N GLN A 6 8.10 6.98 5.28
CA GLN A 6 8.70 7.37 6.53
C GLN A 6 7.84 6.78 7.64
N GLY A 7 8.42 5.82 8.37
CA GLY A 7 7.89 5.52 9.69
C GLY A 7 7.92 6.78 10.53
N GLY A 8 6.83 7.08 11.23
CA GLY A 8 6.78 8.21 12.15
C GLY A 8 7.43 7.80 13.46
N SER A 9 8.43 8.55 13.92
CA SER A 9 8.92 8.54 15.30
C SER A 9 8.44 9.85 15.94
N LEU A 10 7.68 9.74 17.04
CA LEU A 10 7.46 10.84 17.95
C LEU A 10 8.22 10.50 19.22
N THR A 11 9.39 11.10 19.42
CA THR A 11 10.08 11.04 20.69
C THR A 11 9.42 12.04 21.63
N GLU A 12 8.57 11.56 22.56
CA GLU A 12 8.07 12.42 23.63
C GLU A 12 9.21 12.80 24.62
N PRO A 13 9.10 13.92 25.37
CA PRO A 13 10.15 14.41 26.28
C PRO A 13 10.66 13.42 27.33
N ASN A 14 9.93 12.32 27.51
CA ASN A 14 10.10 11.23 28.46
C ASN A 14 10.78 9.98 27.86
N GLY A 15 11.22 10.01 26.58
CA GLY A 15 12.05 8.96 25.99
C GLY A 15 11.30 7.70 25.53
N ILE A 16 9.98 7.79 25.35
CA ILE A 16 9.17 6.74 24.73
C ILE A 16 9.27 6.94 23.20
N ASP A 17 9.86 5.99 22.50
CA ASP A 17 9.94 6.00 21.04
C ASP A 17 8.75 5.22 20.44
N SER A 18 7.68 5.92 20.08
CA SER A 18 6.61 5.32 19.29
C SER A 18 7.05 5.23 17.82
N MET A 19 7.49 4.05 17.37
CA MET A 19 7.84 3.80 15.97
C MET A 19 6.66 3.23 15.18
N ALA A 20 6.04 4.05 14.35
CA ALA A 20 5.02 3.60 13.41
C ALA A 20 5.66 3.24 12.07
N GLY A 21 5.28 2.12 11.43
CA GLY A 21 5.81 1.75 10.10
C GLY A 21 5.40 2.76 9.01
N GLY A 22 6.22 2.97 7.97
CA GLY A 22 5.84 3.83 6.85
C GLY A 22 5.42 3.04 5.61
N GLY A 23 4.49 3.58 4.81
CA GLY A 23 4.09 3.07 3.50
C GLY A 23 4.75 3.73 2.31
N GLY A 24 5.03 2.99 1.23
CA GLY A 24 5.70 3.55 0.05
C GLY A 24 4.89 4.59 -0.76
N ALA A 25 5.53 5.61 -1.32
CA ALA A 25 4.95 6.48 -2.37
C ALA A 25 4.53 5.75 -3.66
N GLY A 26 3.46 6.20 -4.33
CA GLY A 26 2.93 5.64 -5.60
C GLY A 26 1.87 6.56 -6.23
N HIS A 27 1.01 6.14 -7.15
CA HIS A 27 0.06 7.06 -7.82
C HIS A 27 -1.29 7.22 -7.09
N LEU A 28 -1.67 6.25 -6.25
CA LEU A 28 -3.01 6.15 -5.68
C LEU A 28 -3.00 6.23 -4.17
N THR A 29 -4.17 6.39 -3.55
CA THR A 29 -4.30 6.52 -2.10
C THR A 29 -4.08 5.19 -1.41
N ALA A 30 -3.03 5.10 -0.60
CA ALA A 30 -2.72 3.97 0.26
C ALA A 30 -3.84 3.66 1.26
N GLY A 31 -3.88 2.43 1.77
CA GLY A 31 -4.74 2.08 2.89
C GLY A 31 -4.37 2.86 4.15
N ALA A 32 -5.39 3.26 4.91
CA ALA A 32 -5.21 3.98 6.17
C ALA A 32 -4.53 3.11 7.23
N ASN A 33 -4.00 3.73 8.28
CA ASN A 33 -3.33 3.03 9.37
C ASN A 33 -4.36 2.54 10.40
N GLY A 34 -4.08 1.42 11.05
CA GLY A 34 -4.74 1.09 12.31
C GLY A 34 -4.20 1.97 13.43
N ILE A 35 -5.07 2.70 14.13
CA ILE A 35 -4.71 3.53 15.28
C ILE A 35 -5.20 2.84 16.56
N SER A 36 -4.30 2.47 17.48
CA SER A 36 -4.65 1.73 18.69
C SER A 36 -5.22 2.62 19.81
N ARG A 37 -4.78 3.89 19.96
CA ARG A 37 -5.20 4.85 21.02
C ARG A 37 -4.98 6.32 20.61
N ALA A 38 -5.60 7.27 21.35
CA ALA A 38 -5.55 8.72 21.06
C ALA A 38 -4.16 9.37 21.13
N THR A 39 -3.17 8.70 21.74
CA THR A 39 -1.76 9.12 21.83
C THR A 39 -0.85 8.39 20.83
N ALA A 40 -1.39 7.45 20.04
CA ALA A 40 -0.60 6.62 19.15
C ALA A 40 -0.28 7.37 17.84
N VAL A 41 0.97 7.27 17.38
CA VAL A 41 1.40 7.84 16.09
C VAL A 41 1.00 6.88 14.97
N ALA A 42 0.21 7.37 14.01
CA ALA A 42 -0.17 6.60 12.84
C ALA A 42 0.98 6.58 11.81
N GLY A 43 1.33 5.41 11.29
CA GLY A 43 2.44 5.26 10.36
C GLY A 43 2.10 5.71 8.94
N GLN A 44 2.61 6.83 8.42
CA GLN A 44 2.04 7.41 7.20
C GLN A 44 2.17 6.52 5.96
N GLY A 45 1.08 6.39 5.20
CA GLY A 45 1.11 5.86 3.84
C GLY A 45 1.94 6.78 2.95
N GLY A 46 2.55 6.24 1.89
CA GLY A 46 3.50 7.05 1.14
C GLY A 46 2.82 7.99 0.16
N ALA A 47 3.56 9.04 -0.21
CA ALA A 47 3.04 10.11 -1.05
C ALA A 47 2.44 9.59 -2.37
N ALA A 48 1.20 9.99 -2.66
CA ALA A 48 0.63 9.81 -3.98
C ALA A 48 1.26 10.83 -4.95
N TYR A 49 1.97 10.38 -5.98
CA TYR A 49 2.42 11.21 -7.09
C TYR A 49 1.24 11.52 -8.01
N LEU A 50 1.13 12.79 -8.42
CA LEU A 50 0.26 13.20 -9.52
C LEU A 50 0.67 12.47 -10.81
N SER A 51 -0.29 12.15 -11.68
CA SER A 51 -0.01 11.55 -12.99
C SER A 51 1.00 12.40 -13.76
N ILE A 52 2.19 11.87 -14.05
CA ILE A 52 3.10 12.49 -15.01
C ILE A 52 2.67 12.02 -16.40
N PRO A 53 2.25 12.92 -17.32
CA PRO A 53 1.85 12.53 -18.66
C PRO A 53 2.91 11.67 -19.34
N GLY A 54 2.52 10.51 -19.87
CA GLY A 54 3.43 9.56 -20.52
C GLY A 54 4.18 8.62 -19.59
N LEU A 55 4.20 8.84 -18.27
CA LEU A 55 4.81 7.92 -17.30
C LEU A 55 3.73 7.06 -16.62
N LEU A 56 3.84 5.75 -16.78
CA LEU A 56 3.03 4.80 -16.02
C LEU A 56 3.64 4.63 -14.63
N ILE A 57 2.88 5.00 -13.59
CA ILE A 57 3.30 4.90 -12.18
C ILE A 57 2.40 3.88 -11.48
N GLY A 58 3.02 2.95 -10.74
CA GLY A 58 2.34 1.94 -9.94
C GLY A 58 1.61 2.49 -8.71
N GLY A 59 1.09 1.60 -7.88
CA GLY A 59 0.39 1.89 -6.64
C GLY A 59 1.33 2.38 -5.54
N SER A 60 0.75 3.04 -4.53
CA SER A 60 1.45 3.41 -3.29
C SER A 60 1.42 2.26 -2.28
N GLY A 61 2.40 2.18 -1.40
CA GLY A 61 2.38 1.31 -0.23
C GLY A 61 1.50 1.85 0.90
N GLY A 62 0.86 0.91 1.61
CA GLY A 62 0.02 1.11 2.78
C GLY A 62 0.81 1.66 3.96
N GLY A 63 0.20 2.52 4.77
CA GLY A 63 0.89 3.04 5.95
C GLY A 63 1.06 1.98 7.04
N GLY A 64 2.02 2.15 7.94
CA GLY A 64 2.27 1.17 9.00
C GLY A 64 1.32 1.28 10.17
N GLY A 65 1.30 0.20 10.94
CA GLY A 65 0.59 0.11 12.20
C GLY A 65 1.13 1.12 13.21
N SER A 66 0.25 1.55 14.11
CA SER A 66 0.64 2.36 15.26
C SER A 66 1.44 1.55 16.27
N ALA A 67 2.39 2.23 16.91
CA ALA A 67 3.05 1.78 18.12
C ALA A 67 2.19 2.07 19.37
N GLU A 68 2.34 1.28 20.43
CA GLU A 68 1.82 1.72 21.73
C GLU A 68 2.68 2.84 22.31
N ALA A 69 2.08 3.58 23.24
CA ALA A 69 2.75 4.57 24.07
C ALA A 69 2.56 4.13 25.50
N ASP A 70 3.29 3.10 25.94
CA ASP A 70 3.40 2.76 27.35
C ASP A 70 4.83 2.97 27.87
N GLY A 71 5.00 2.97 29.19
CA GLY A 71 6.29 3.22 29.84
C GLY A 71 7.19 1.98 29.91
N GLY A 72 6.89 0.95 29.12
CA GLY A 72 7.62 -0.30 29.01
C GLY A 72 8.95 -0.18 28.27
N ALA A 73 9.55 -1.32 27.95
CA ALA A 73 10.80 -1.32 27.20
C ALA A 73 10.50 -1.04 25.71
N PRO A 74 11.20 -0.10 25.05
CA PRO A 74 10.90 0.40 23.69
C PRO A 74 10.99 -0.64 22.57
N GLU A 75 11.30 -1.90 22.89
CA GLU A 75 11.46 -3.02 21.97
C GLU A 75 10.14 -3.74 21.66
N ASP A 76 9.08 -3.52 22.46
CA ASP A 76 7.77 -4.18 22.31
C ASP A 76 6.68 -3.29 21.68
N ASP A 77 7.04 -2.05 21.34
CA ASP A 77 6.09 -1.02 20.90
C ASP A 77 5.94 -0.92 19.37
N GLY A 78 6.76 -1.62 18.57
CA GLY A 78 6.76 -1.46 17.11
C GLY A 78 5.48 -1.97 16.43
N GLY A 79 4.72 -1.07 15.79
CA GLY A 79 3.59 -1.45 14.94
C GLY A 79 4.04 -2.17 13.65
N PRO A 80 3.22 -3.09 13.08
CA PRO A 80 3.58 -3.81 11.86
C PRO A 80 3.77 -2.88 10.66
N GLY A 81 4.58 -3.32 9.69
CA GLY A 81 4.73 -2.63 8.40
C GLY A 81 3.44 -2.64 7.56
N GLY A 82 3.26 -1.62 6.72
CA GLY A 82 2.18 -1.61 5.72
C GLY A 82 2.55 -2.38 4.45
N GLY A 83 1.54 -2.65 3.63
CA GLY A 83 1.70 -3.42 2.40
C GLY A 83 2.37 -2.65 1.26
N GLY A 84 3.14 -3.31 0.40
CA GLY A 84 3.76 -2.68 -0.78
C GLY A 84 2.74 -2.26 -1.84
N GLY A 85 3.01 -1.20 -2.59
CA GLY A 85 2.16 -0.80 -3.72
C GLY A 85 2.32 -1.69 -4.94
N GLY A 86 1.24 -1.84 -5.72
CA GLY A 86 1.25 -2.63 -6.95
C GLY A 86 2.14 -2.05 -8.06
N GLY A 87 2.65 -2.91 -8.94
CA GLY A 87 3.56 -2.54 -10.01
C GLY A 87 2.92 -1.71 -11.15
N ALA A 88 3.73 -1.34 -12.14
CA ALA A 88 3.24 -0.74 -13.39
C ALA A 88 3.69 -1.58 -14.59
N VAL A 89 2.76 -1.96 -15.45
CA VAL A 89 3.02 -2.72 -16.67
C VAL A 89 2.51 -1.94 -17.87
N ARG A 90 3.40 -1.66 -18.82
CA ARG A 90 3.05 -1.10 -20.13
C ARG A 90 3.48 -2.05 -21.24
N ILE A 91 2.54 -2.41 -22.10
CA ILE A 91 2.80 -3.20 -23.32
C ILE A 91 2.27 -2.41 -24.52
N LEU A 92 3.16 -2.18 -25.47
CA LEU A 92 2.89 -1.49 -26.73
C LEU A 92 3.18 -2.46 -27.88
N ALA A 93 2.20 -2.67 -28.76
CA ALA A 93 2.36 -3.57 -29.90
C ALA A 93 1.77 -2.98 -31.19
N PHE A 94 2.51 -3.06 -32.30
CA PHE A 94 1.96 -2.69 -33.61
C PHE A 94 1.07 -3.78 -34.23
N GLY A 95 0.95 -4.94 -33.58
CA GLY A 95 0.07 -6.03 -33.97
C GLY A 95 -1.03 -6.24 -32.93
N THR A 96 -1.16 -7.47 -32.47
CA THR A 96 -2.17 -7.87 -31.48
C THR A 96 -1.54 -8.05 -30.10
N ILE A 97 -2.33 -7.72 -29.07
CA ILE A 97 -2.08 -8.16 -27.68
C ILE A 97 -3.19 -9.15 -27.33
N SER A 98 -2.79 -10.33 -26.82
CA SER A 98 -3.72 -11.33 -26.29
C SER A 98 -3.30 -11.72 -24.88
N VAL A 99 -4.18 -11.53 -23.91
CA VAL A 99 -3.97 -11.92 -22.50
C VAL A 99 -4.91 -13.06 -22.15
N GLY A 100 -4.37 -14.27 -22.12
CA GLY A 100 -5.10 -15.47 -21.69
C GLY A 100 -4.89 -15.86 -20.22
N GLY A 101 -3.88 -15.30 -19.56
CA GLY A 101 -3.57 -15.51 -18.15
C GLY A 101 -3.79 -14.27 -17.30
N THR A 102 -3.10 -14.17 -16.17
CA THR A 102 -3.20 -13.02 -15.27
C THR A 102 -2.02 -12.07 -15.46
N ILE A 103 -2.31 -10.78 -15.61
CA ILE A 103 -1.33 -9.71 -15.33
C ILE A 103 -1.69 -9.19 -13.94
N ASP A 104 -0.81 -9.45 -12.97
CA ASP A 104 -1.01 -9.07 -11.58
C ASP A 104 -0.16 -7.84 -11.23
N CYS A 105 -0.85 -6.76 -10.89
CA CYS A 105 -0.30 -5.53 -10.36
C CYS A 105 -1.01 -5.17 -9.06
N SER A 106 -1.48 -6.14 -8.29
CA SER A 106 -2.15 -5.93 -7.00
C SER A 106 -1.21 -5.33 -5.96
N GLY A 107 -1.79 -4.60 -5.00
CA GLY A 107 -1.09 -4.12 -3.81
C GLY A 107 -0.94 -5.21 -2.76
N GLY A 108 0.15 -5.16 -1.98
CA GLY A 108 0.43 -6.09 -0.89
C GLY A 108 -0.43 -5.84 0.35
N ALA A 109 -0.63 -6.90 1.15
CA ALA A 109 -1.34 -6.81 2.42
C ALA A 109 -0.51 -6.09 3.49
N GLY A 110 -1.19 -5.39 4.41
CA GLY A 110 -0.56 -4.84 5.60
C GLY A 110 -0.27 -5.92 6.65
N GLY A 111 0.74 -5.69 7.48
CA GLY A 111 1.13 -6.62 8.54
C GLY A 111 0.13 -6.66 9.69
N ASN A 112 -0.06 -7.84 10.26
CA ASN A 112 -0.88 -8.04 11.46
C ASN A 112 -0.08 -7.65 12.71
N ALA A 113 -0.75 -7.11 13.72
CA ALA A 113 -0.16 -6.78 15.01
C ALA A 113 -0.41 -7.93 16.01
N PRO A 114 0.64 -8.61 16.52
CA PRO A 114 0.48 -9.61 17.57
C PRO A 114 0.32 -8.96 18.95
N GLY A 115 -0.71 -9.38 19.71
CA GLY A 115 -0.82 -9.08 21.14
C GLY A 115 -1.66 -7.85 21.51
N PHE A 116 -1.37 -7.32 22.71
CA PHE A 116 -2.11 -6.20 23.30
C PHE A 116 -1.62 -4.84 22.80
N SER A 117 -0.57 -4.82 21.98
CA SER A 117 0.21 -3.64 21.63
C SER A 117 0.18 -3.37 20.10
N GLY A 118 -0.33 -2.21 19.63
CA GLY A 118 -0.25 -1.63 18.29
C GLY A 118 -1.50 -1.79 17.40
N GLY A 119 -1.61 -0.99 16.35
CA GLY A 119 -2.65 -1.11 15.30
C GLY A 119 -2.17 -1.90 14.08
N GLY A 120 -3.08 -2.50 13.29
CA GLY A 120 -2.70 -3.21 12.06
C GLY A 120 -2.15 -2.27 10.96
N GLY A 121 -1.24 -2.76 10.12
CA GLY A 121 -0.70 -2.00 8.99
C GLY A 121 -1.72 -1.86 7.85
N GLY A 122 -1.74 -0.74 7.15
CA GLY A 122 -2.58 -0.53 5.97
C GLY A 122 -2.15 -1.37 4.76
N GLY A 123 -3.09 -1.72 3.89
CA GLY A 123 -2.82 -2.38 2.61
C GLY A 123 -2.28 -1.42 1.55
N GLY A 124 -1.43 -1.92 0.65
CA GLY A 124 -0.91 -1.15 -0.49
C GLY A 124 -1.96 -0.97 -1.59
N SER A 125 -1.91 0.14 -2.31
CA SER A 125 -2.78 0.37 -3.46
C SER A 125 -2.41 -0.53 -4.64
N GLY A 126 -3.40 -0.87 -5.45
CA GLY A 126 -3.16 -1.52 -6.73
C GLY A 126 -2.37 -0.66 -7.71
N GLY A 127 -1.78 -1.35 -8.67
CA GLY A 127 -0.85 -0.83 -9.65
C GLY A 127 -1.49 -0.23 -10.89
N ALA A 128 -0.76 -0.23 -12.00
CA ALA A 128 -1.26 0.28 -13.27
C ALA A 128 -0.92 -0.67 -14.42
N ILE A 129 -1.92 -0.94 -15.27
CA ILE A 129 -1.74 -1.76 -16.47
C ILE A 129 -2.15 -0.92 -17.69
N GLU A 130 -1.26 -0.80 -18.66
CA GLU A 130 -1.51 -0.16 -19.95
C GLU A 130 -1.20 -1.11 -21.11
N LEU A 131 -2.23 -1.48 -21.87
CA LEU A 131 -2.15 -2.34 -23.04
C LEU A 131 -2.64 -1.56 -24.25
N LEU A 132 -1.70 -1.20 -25.13
CA LEU A 132 -1.99 -0.41 -26.31
C LEU A 132 -1.49 -1.15 -27.54
N ALA A 133 -2.38 -1.33 -28.51
CA ALA A 133 -2.06 -2.04 -29.75
C ALA A 133 -2.66 -1.37 -31.00
N SER A 134 -2.25 -1.74 -32.21
CA SER A 134 -2.92 -1.23 -33.43
C SER A 134 -4.32 -1.83 -33.61
N ILE A 135 -4.54 -3.02 -33.07
CA ILE A 135 -5.84 -3.69 -32.96
C ILE A 135 -6.17 -3.79 -31.47
N ALA A 136 -7.44 -3.55 -31.12
CA ALA A 136 -7.91 -3.63 -29.75
C ALA A 136 -7.44 -4.95 -29.07
N PRO A 137 -6.75 -4.88 -27.91
CA PRO A 137 -6.30 -6.06 -27.20
C PRO A 137 -7.45 -7.01 -26.86
N THR A 138 -7.21 -8.32 -26.99
CA THR A 138 -8.15 -9.36 -26.56
C THR A 138 -7.76 -9.86 -25.17
N ILE A 139 -8.66 -9.69 -24.20
CA ILE A 139 -8.44 -10.11 -22.81
C ILE A 139 -9.46 -11.19 -22.46
N THR A 140 -8.99 -12.42 -22.31
CA THR A 140 -9.80 -13.55 -21.81
C THR A 140 -9.38 -13.97 -20.40
N GLY A 141 -8.20 -13.54 -19.95
CA GLY A 141 -7.73 -13.69 -18.59
C GLY A 141 -8.07 -12.49 -17.68
N LEU A 142 -7.24 -12.27 -16.65
CA LEU A 142 -7.47 -11.25 -15.61
C LEU A 142 -6.40 -10.15 -15.66
N LEU A 143 -6.85 -8.90 -15.54
CA LEU A 143 -5.99 -7.75 -15.26
C LEU A 143 -6.25 -7.35 -13.80
N ASP A 144 -5.38 -7.81 -12.89
CA ASP A 144 -5.55 -7.55 -11.46
C ASP A 144 -4.80 -6.29 -11.05
N VAL A 145 -5.57 -5.30 -10.60
CA VAL A 145 -5.07 -4.06 -10.02
C VAL A 145 -5.73 -3.80 -8.67
N SER A 146 -6.12 -4.86 -7.96
CA SER A 146 -6.73 -4.73 -6.63
C SER A 146 -5.77 -4.09 -5.63
N GLY A 147 -6.33 -3.36 -4.67
CA GLY A 147 -5.59 -2.94 -3.49
C GLY A 147 -5.43 -4.10 -2.51
N GLY A 148 -4.34 -4.09 -1.76
CA GLY A 148 -4.08 -5.05 -0.69
C GLY A 148 -4.98 -4.81 0.52
N VAL A 149 -5.19 -5.88 1.29
CA VAL A 149 -6.01 -5.84 2.52
C VAL A 149 -5.21 -5.26 3.68
N GLY A 150 -5.85 -4.47 4.54
CA GLY A 150 -5.24 -4.00 5.78
C GLY A 150 -5.05 -5.12 6.79
N GLY A 151 -3.95 -5.07 7.53
CA GLY A 151 -3.62 -5.98 8.61
C GLY A 151 -4.61 -5.87 9.78
N VAL A 152 -4.79 -6.99 10.47
CA VAL A 152 -5.74 -7.13 11.57
C VAL A 152 -5.05 -7.01 12.92
N ARG A 153 -5.75 -6.43 13.89
CA ARG A 153 -5.42 -6.56 15.32
C ARG A 153 -6.48 -7.42 16.02
N THR A 154 -6.05 -8.54 16.58
CA THR A 154 -6.93 -9.58 17.12
C THR A 154 -7.67 -9.18 18.41
N VAL A 155 -7.12 -8.25 19.20
CA VAL A 155 -7.58 -8.00 20.57
C VAL A 155 -8.55 -6.82 20.70
N TYR A 156 -8.48 -5.81 19.83
CA TYR A 156 -9.33 -4.61 19.90
C TYR A 156 -9.85 -4.09 18.55
N GLY A 157 -9.60 -4.81 17.45
CA GLY A 157 -10.19 -4.51 16.14
C GLY A 157 -9.68 -3.25 15.42
N THR A 158 -8.59 -2.63 15.90
CA THR A 158 -7.96 -1.47 15.25
C THR A 158 -7.14 -1.91 14.04
N ASN A 159 -7.84 -2.26 12.98
CA ASN A 159 -7.28 -2.78 11.73
C ASN A 159 -6.73 -1.66 10.85
N GLY A 160 -5.74 -2.00 10.02
CA GLY A 160 -5.37 -1.17 8.90
C GLY A 160 -6.49 -1.09 7.86
N GLY A 161 -6.54 0.01 7.12
CA GLY A 161 -7.41 0.19 5.97
C GLY A 161 -6.88 -0.55 4.74
N ASN A 162 -7.80 -0.94 3.85
CA ASN A 162 -7.44 -1.54 2.56
C ASN A 162 -6.86 -0.49 1.61
N GLY A 163 -5.93 -0.92 0.76
CA GLY A 163 -5.42 -0.11 -0.34
C GLY A 163 -6.49 0.16 -1.40
N SER A 164 -6.35 1.27 -2.11
CA SER A 164 -7.24 1.59 -3.23
C SER A 164 -6.97 0.73 -4.46
N VAL A 165 -7.98 0.60 -5.33
CA VAL A 165 -7.84 -0.08 -6.62
C VAL A 165 -6.99 0.77 -7.57
N GLY A 166 -6.14 0.06 -8.33
CA GLY A 166 -5.28 0.56 -9.38
C GLY A 166 -6.00 1.04 -10.64
N ARG A 167 -5.27 1.15 -11.76
CA ARG A 167 -5.81 1.61 -13.05
C ARG A 167 -5.50 0.67 -14.19
N THR A 168 -6.45 0.53 -15.11
CA THR A 168 -6.28 -0.18 -16.38
C THR A 168 -6.55 0.77 -17.53
N ASN A 169 -5.71 0.73 -18.56
CA ASN A 169 -5.94 1.37 -19.85
C ASN A 169 -5.73 0.31 -20.94
N VAL A 170 -6.78 -0.03 -21.66
CA VAL A 170 -6.75 -1.05 -22.72
C VAL A 170 -7.38 -0.44 -23.95
N GLY A 171 -6.62 -0.34 -25.04
CA GLY A 171 -7.11 0.36 -26.22
C GLY A 171 -6.28 0.15 -27.47
N ALA A 172 -6.84 0.62 -28.58
CA ALA A 172 -6.12 0.76 -29.82
C ALA A 172 -5.51 2.16 -29.95
N PHE A 173 -4.41 2.30 -30.71
CA PHE A 173 -3.79 3.59 -31.05
C PHE A 173 -3.55 3.74 -32.56
#